data_AF-A0A9W4B4L5-F1
#
_entry.id   AF-A0A9W4B4L5-F1
#
_cell.length_a   1.000
_cell.length_b   1.000
_cell.length_c   1.000
_cell.angle_alpha   90.00
_cell.angle_beta   90.00
_cell.angle_gamma   90.00
#
_symmetry.space_group_name_H-M   'P 1'
#
loop_
_entity.id
_entity.type
_entity.pdbx_description
1 polymer ?
#
loop_
_entity_poly.entity_id
_entity_poly.type
_entity_poly.pdbx_seq_one_letter_code
_entity_poly.pdbx_strand_id
1 'polypeptide(L)'
;MVSLIVHLVLGFATMAFIVKTNPAIFARYSSGPQVTGLELFYYVAGIASVVLGYYFNNQYVAEYAPPGGMHNFIWGPGSWWEFITLGYANPAASSASQDYTIMSLLLFPLWSIVDGRRRGIKHAWLFCGFILFASSAFAWAAYLAVVERQHRHQQLGAPLQSAV
;
A
#
# COMPACT_ATOMS: atom_id res chain seq x y z
N MET A 1 18.28 4.72 9.09
CA MET A 1 17.89 5.94 8.34
C MET A 1 17.99 5.78 6.82
N VAL A 2 19.11 5.29 6.27
CA VAL A 2 19.25 5.07 4.81
C VAL A 2 18.17 4.14 4.24
N SER A 3 17.88 3.02 4.92
CA SER A 3 16.81 2.10 4.50
C SER A 3 15.45 2.81 4.39
N LEU A 4 15.07 3.61 5.38
CA LEU A 4 13.81 4.35 5.38
C LEU A 4 13.69 5.34 4.20
N ILE A 5 14.79 6.01 3.85
CA ILE A 5 14.86 6.87 2.66
C ILE A 5 14.70 6.06 1.38
N VAL A 6 15.35 4.90 1.27
CA VAL A 6 15.22 4.00 0.11
C VAL A 6 13.77 3.55 -0.06
N HIS A 7 13.10 3.12 1.00
CA HIS A 7 11.69 2.71 0.92
C HIS A 7 10.79 3.88 0.49
N LEU A 8 11.02 5.09 1.01
CA LEU A 8 10.28 6.29 0.60
C LEU A 8 10.45 6.57 -0.91
N VAL A 9 11.69 6.55 -1.40
CA VAL A 9 12.00 6.76 -2.83
C VAL A 9 11.35 5.68 -3.70
N LEU A 10 11.44 4.41 -3.30
CA LEU A 10 10.80 3.30 -4.01
C LEU A 10 9.29 3.48 -4.04
N GLY A 11 8.66 3.87 -2.92
CA GLY A 11 7.23 4.16 -2.87
C GLY A 11 6.80 5.22 -3.88
N PHE A 12 7.48 6.37 -3.91
CA PHE A 12 7.17 7.42 -4.88
C PHE A 12 7.44 6.99 -6.33
N ALA A 13 8.56 6.30 -6.58
CA ALA A 13 8.91 5.82 -7.91
C ALA A 13 7.88 4.80 -8.44
N THR A 14 7.45 3.87 -7.59
CA THR A 14 6.40 2.89 -7.93
C THR A 14 5.08 3.57 -8.22
N MET A 15 4.65 4.53 -7.38
CA MET A 15 3.42 5.29 -7.62
C MET A 15 3.50 6.08 -8.94
N ALA A 16 4.60 6.78 -9.19
CA ALA A 16 4.82 7.51 -10.43
C ALA A 16 4.76 6.60 -11.66
N PHE A 17 5.31 5.39 -11.57
CA PHE A 17 5.23 4.40 -12.64
C PHE A 17 3.81 3.89 -12.87
N ILE A 18 3.05 3.63 -11.80
CA ILE A 18 1.63 3.25 -11.90
C ILE A 18 0.82 4.35 -12.62
N VAL A 19 1.03 5.61 -12.22
CA VAL A 19 0.36 6.76 -12.87
C VAL A 19 0.73 6.87 -14.34
N LYS A 20 2.03 6.80 -14.65
CA LYS A 20 2.56 6.91 -16.02
C LYS A 20 2.05 5.81 -16.94
N THR A 21 1.90 4.59 -16.44
CA THR A 21 1.46 3.45 -17.26
C THR A 21 -0.06 3.35 -17.42
N ASN A 22 -0.83 4.02 -16.55
CA ASN A 22 -2.28 4.01 -16.56
C ASN A 22 -2.90 5.41 -16.80
N PRO A 23 -2.50 6.16 -17.84
CA PRO A 23 -2.89 7.56 -17.99
C PRO A 23 -4.41 7.77 -18.11
N ALA A 24 -5.15 6.79 -18.63
CA ALA A 24 -6.61 6.86 -18.73
C ALA A 24 -7.32 6.84 -17.36
N ILE A 25 -6.76 6.15 -16.36
CA ILE A 25 -7.30 6.08 -14.99
C ILE A 25 -7.05 7.39 -14.23
N PHE A 26 -5.91 8.01 -14.52
CA PHE A 26 -5.49 9.25 -13.87
C PHE A 26 -5.84 10.51 -14.68
N ALA A 27 -6.60 10.35 -15.77
CA ALA A 27 -7.15 11.47 -16.52
C ALA A 27 -8.17 12.24 -15.67
N ARG A 28 -8.41 13.49 -16.03
CA ARG A 28 -9.50 14.26 -15.42
C ARG A 28 -10.84 13.65 -15.79
N TYR A 29 -11.78 13.67 -14.86
CA TYR A 29 -13.17 13.34 -15.17
C TYR A 29 -13.79 14.41 -16.05
N SER A 30 -14.65 13.99 -16.98
CA SER A 30 -15.40 14.88 -17.87
C SER A 30 -16.42 15.75 -17.12
N SER A 31 -16.87 15.31 -15.94
CA SER A 31 -17.80 16.05 -15.09
C SER A 31 -17.68 15.67 -13.61
N GLY A 32 -18.13 16.57 -12.74
CA GLY A 32 -18.13 16.37 -11.28
C GLY A 32 -16.77 16.55 -10.60
N PRO A 33 -16.68 16.24 -9.29
CA PRO A 33 -15.45 16.35 -8.51
C PRO A 33 -14.34 15.46 -9.06
N GLN A 34 -13.10 15.97 -9.06
CA GLN A 34 -11.92 15.24 -9.56
C GLN A 34 -11.39 14.17 -8.59
N VAL A 35 -11.84 14.24 -7.34
CA VAL A 35 -11.60 13.26 -6.28
C VAL A 35 -12.95 12.98 -5.61
N THR A 36 -13.37 11.71 -5.58
CA THR A 36 -14.61 11.32 -4.90
C THR A 36 -14.43 11.26 -3.39
N GLY A 37 -15.51 11.28 -2.61
CA GLY A 37 -15.41 11.13 -1.16
C GLY A 37 -14.76 9.80 -0.73
N LEU A 38 -15.04 8.72 -1.46
CA LEU A 38 -14.46 7.40 -1.21
C LEU A 38 -12.97 7.35 -1.58
N GLU A 39 -12.60 7.97 -2.71
CA GLU A 39 -11.21 8.12 -3.12
C GLU A 39 -10.40 8.94 -2.08
N LEU A 40 -10.97 10.05 -1.60
CA LEU A 40 -10.37 10.86 -0.53
C LEU A 40 -10.17 10.05 0.75
N PHE A 41 -11.15 9.25 1.15
CA PHE A 41 -11.03 8.37 2.31
C PHE A 41 -9.85 7.41 2.16
N TYR A 42 -9.71 6.75 1.00
CA TYR A 42 -8.57 5.86 0.75
C TYR A 42 -7.24 6.59 0.80
N TYR A 43 -7.12 7.78 0.20
CA TYR A 43 -5.90 8.56 0.29
C TYR A 43 -5.54 8.96 1.71
N VAL A 44 -6.52 9.44 2.49
CA VAL A 44 -6.29 9.84 3.88
C VAL A 44 -5.90 8.64 4.74
N ALA A 45 -6.64 7.54 4.67
CA ALA A 45 -6.34 6.32 5.42
C ALA A 45 -4.97 5.74 5.04
N GLY A 46 -4.66 5.72 3.74
CA GLY A 46 -3.36 5.30 3.22
C GLY A 46 -2.22 6.14 3.79
N ILE A 47 -2.29 7.46 3.66
CA ILE A 47 -1.26 8.39 4.16
C ILE A 47 -1.10 8.24 5.67
N ALA A 48 -2.20 8.19 6.43
CA ALA A 48 -2.15 8.00 7.87
C ALA A 48 -1.43 6.69 8.24
N SER A 49 -1.68 5.60 7.51
CA SER A 49 -1.01 4.32 7.75
C SER A 49 0.50 4.38 7.54
N VAL A 50 0.99 5.15 6.56
CA VAL A 50 2.41 5.34 6.30
C VAL A 50 3.04 6.18 7.41
N VAL A 51 2.40 7.28 7.81
CA VAL A 51 2.90 8.17 8.87
C VAL A 51 3.01 7.43 10.20
N LEU A 52 1.95 6.70 10.59
CA LEU A 52 1.95 5.92 11.83
C LEU A 52 2.96 4.77 11.78
N GLY A 53 2.98 4.00 10.68
CA GLY A 53 3.94 2.92 10.50
C GLY A 53 5.39 3.42 10.56
N TYR A 54 5.67 4.56 9.92
CA TYR A 54 7.00 5.18 9.96
C TYR A 54 7.40 5.58 11.38
N TYR A 55 6.48 6.18 12.14
CA TYR A 55 6.74 6.53 13.54
C TYR A 55 7.14 5.29 14.36
N PHE A 56 6.34 4.22 14.33
CA PHE A 56 6.62 3.00 15.09
C PHE A 56 7.89 2.29 14.62
N ASN A 57 8.17 2.28 13.31
CA ASN A 57 9.42 1.71 12.79
C ASN A 57 10.66 2.48 13.27
N ASN A 58 10.57 3.79 13.46
CA ASN A 58 11.67 4.57 14.05
C ASN A 58 11.85 4.25 15.53
N GLN A 59 10.77 4.08 16.30
CA GLN A 59 10.87 3.65 17.70
C GLN A 59 11.52 2.28 17.80
N TYR A 60 11.10 1.32 16.97
CA TYR A 60 11.70 0.00 16.89
C TYR A 60 13.22 0.07 16.60
N VAL A 61 13.63 0.82 15.58
CA VAL A 61 15.07 0.95 15.28
C VAL A 61 15.82 1.65 16.41
N ALA A 62 15.24 2.67 17.05
CA ALA A 62 15.88 3.38 18.15
C ALA A 62 16.07 2.50 19.39
N GLU A 63 15.14 1.58 19.65
CA GLU A 63 15.17 0.70 20.82
C GLU A 63 16.01 -0.56 20.60
N TYR A 64 15.93 -1.17 19.42
CA TYR A 64 16.49 -2.50 19.18
C TYR A 64 17.79 -2.50 18.37
N ALA A 65 18.13 -1.42 17.65
CA ALA A 65 19.36 -1.39 16.87
C ALA A 65 20.61 -1.26 17.77
N PRO A 66 21.70 -2.01 17.49
CA PRO A 66 22.94 -1.89 18.22
C PRO A 66 23.55 -0.47 18.16
N PRO A 67 24.21 0.00 19.23
CA PRO A 67 24.98 1.24 19.19
C PRO A 67 26.13 1.15 18.16
N GLY A 68 26.42 2.25 17.45
CA GLY A 68 27.66 2.38 16.67
C GLY A 68 27.54 2.26 15.14
N GLY A 69 26.34 2.10 14.57
CA GLY A 69 26.13 2.24 13.12
C GLY A 69 25.53 1.00 12.43
N MET A 70 25.85 0.83 11.13
CA MET A 70 25.25 -0.15 10.21
C MET A 70 25.13 -1.55 10.83
N HIS A 71 23.89 -1.95 11.14
CA HIS A 71 23.54 -3.33 11.48
C HIS A 71 22.87 -4.03 10.31
N ASN A 72 22.81 -5.35 10.36
CA ASN A 72 22.15 -6.11 9.30
C ASN A 72 20.63 -5.89 9.37
N PHE A 73 20.05 -5.35 8.29
CA PHE A 73 18.62 -5.02 8.28
C PHE A 73 17.72 -6.25 8.08
N ILE A 74 18.26 -7.41 7.74
CA ILE A 74 17.52 -8.65 7.52
C ILE A 74 17.47 -9.48 8.81
N TRP A 75 18.60 -9.73 9.47
CA TRP A 75 18.69 -10.56 10.69
C TRP A 75 19.47 -9.91 11.85
N GLY A 76 19.20 -10.34 13.08
CA GLY A 76 19.83 -9.81 14.31
C GLY A 76 19.04 -8.66 14.95
N PRO A 77 19.62 -7.97 15.95
CA PRO A 77 18.95 -6.87 16.65
C PRO A 77 18.66 -5.68 15.71
N GLY A 78 17.46 -5.10 15.83
CA GLY A 78 16.99 -3.99 15.01
C GLY A 78 16.71 -4.37 13.54
N SER A 79 16.58 -5.67 13.23
CA SER A 79 16.37 -6.19 11.88
C SER A 79 14.91 -6.51 11.57
N TRP A 80 14.61 -6.71 10.28
CA TRP A 80 13.29 -7.16 9.84
C TRP A 80 12.87 -8.51 10.47
N TRP A 81 13.78 -9.47 10.58
CA TRP A 81 13.51 -10.76 11.22
C TRP A 81 13.11 -10.62 12.70
N GLU A 82 13.81 -9.79 13.45
CA GLU A 82 13.47 -9.55 14.85
C GLU A 82 12.14 -8.80 14.97
N PHE A 83 11.89 -7.79 14.12
CA PHE A 83 10.58 -7.11 14.05
C PHE A 83 9.42 -8.09 13.86
N ILE A 84 9.55 -9.03 12.92
CA ILE A 84 8.52 -10.07 12.71
C ILE A 84 8.40 -10.97 13.94
N THR A 85 9.53 -11.38 14.52
CA THR A 85 9.54 -12.24 15.71
C THR A 85 8.80 -11.59 16.90
N LEU A 86 9.00 -10.29 17.12
CA LEU A 86 8.28 -9.53 18.14
C LEU A 86 6.77 -9.48 17.88
N GLY A 87 6.35 -9.46 16.61
CA GLY A 87 4.95 -9.62 16.21
C GLY A 87 4.31 -10.95 16.61
N TYR A 88 5.11 -11.97 16.96
CA TYR A 88 4.65 -13.28 17.40
C TYR A 88 5.01 -13.59 18.87
N ALA A 89 5.33 -12.58 19.67
CA ALA A 89 5.84 -12.77 21.03
C ALA A 89 4.82 -13.35 22.03
N ASN A 90 3.52 -13.22 21.77
CA ASN A 90 2.45 -13.73 22.63
C ASN A 90 1.17 -14.00 21.82
N PRO A 91 0.18 -14.74 22.35
CA PRO A 91 -1.02 -15.11 21.59
C PRO A 91 -1.81 -13.93 20.98
N ALA A 92 -1.91 -12.79 21.67
CA ALA A 92 -2.63 -11.63 21.17
C ALA A 92 -1.90 -10.97 19.99
N ALA A 93 -0.58 -10.77 20.11
CA ALA A 93 0.26 -10.27 19.02
C ALA A 93 0.26 -11.24 17.83
N SER A 94 0.41 -12.54 18.11
CA SER A 94 0.41 -13.60 17.09
C SER A 94 -0.89 -13.65 16.30
N SER A 95 -2.04 -13.44 16.96
CA SER A 95 -3.35 -13.36 16.30
C SER A 95 -3.38 -12.24 15.26
N ALA A 96 -3.00 -11.02 15.65
CA ALA A 96 -2.97 -9.87 14.73
C ALA A 96 -1.92 -10.04 13.61
N SER A 97 -0.72 -10.54 13.93
CA SER A 97 0.36 -10.73 12.97
C SER A 97 0.07 -11.84 11.97
N GLN A 98 -0.63 -12.90 12.37
CA GLN A 98 -1.06 -13.98 11.48
C GLN A 98 -2.07 -13.48 10.45
N ASP A 99 -3.10 -12.74 10.87
CA ASP A 99 -4.04 -12.09 9.93
C ASP A 99 -3.31 -11.16 8.97
N TYR A 100 -2.44 -10.27 9.50
CA TYR A 100 -1.63 -9.37 8.68
C TYR A 100 -0.82 -10.14 7.63
N THR A 101 -0.17 -11.23 8.02
CA THR A 101 0.66 -12.05 7.14
C THR A 101 -0.17 -12.69 6.02
N ILE A 102 -1.29 -13.32 6.36
CA ILE A 102 -2.18 -13.97 5.39
C ILE A 102 -2.76 -12.93 4.43
N MET A 103 -3.28 -11.82 4.96
CA MET A 103 -3.88 -10.77 4.14
C MET A 103 -2.86 -10.12 3.21
N SER A 104 -1.66 -9.83 3.69
CA SER A 104 -0.66 -9.07 2.95
C SER A 104 0.13 -9.93 1.98
N LEU A 105 0.52 -11.15 2.36
CA LEU A 105 1.44 -11.96 1.56
C LEU A 105 0.74 -12.99 0.68
N LEU A 106 -0.49 -13.40 1.02
CA LEU A 106 -1.22 -14.41 0.28
C LEU A 106 -2.43 -13.83 -0.45
N LEU A 107 -3.35 -13.22 0.30
CA LEU A 107 -4.64 -12.79 -0.25
C LEU A 107 -4.50 -11.56 -1.15
N PHE A 108 -3.92 -10.46 -0.65
CA PHE A 108 -3.83 -9.21 -1.41
C PHE A 108 -3.03 -9.34 -2.71
N PRO A 109 -1.88 -10.04 -2.77
CA PRO A 109 -1.14 -10.16 -4.03
C PRO A 109 -1.92 -10.92 -5.08
N LEU A 110 -2.52 -12.05 -4.71
CA LEU A 110 -3.35 -12.83 -5.64
C LEU A 110 -4.58 -12.02 -6.09
N TRP A 111 -5.28 -11.41 -5.13
CA TRP A 111 -6.49 -10.65 -5.38
C TRP A 111 -6.25 -9.43 -6.27
N SER A 112 -5.29 -8.56 -5.91
CA SER A 112 -5.00 -7.32 -6.65
C SER A 112 -4.49 -7.59 -8.08
N ILE A 113 -3.73 -8.66 -8.29
CA ILE A 113 -3.28 -9.05 -9.63
C ILE A 113 -4.45 -9.53 -10.49
N VAL A 114 -5.31 -10.41 -9.95
CA VAL A 114 -6.46 -10.96 -10.67
C VAL A 114 -7.51 -9.90 -10.94
N ASP A 115 -7.91 -9.14 -9.92
CA ASP A 115 -8.87 -8.04 -10.04
C ASP A 115 -8.33 -6.93 -10.95
N GLY A 116 -7.06 -6.57 -10.82
CA GLY A 116 -6.43 -5.53 -11.63
C GLY A 116 -6.43 -5.90 -13.11
N ARG A 117 -6.12 -7.16 -13.44
CA ARG A 117 -6.25 -7.70 -14.80
C ARG A 117 -7.68 -7.61 -15.31
N ARG A 118 -8.68 -8.00 -14.52
CA ARG A 118 -10.11 -7.93 -14.90
C ARG A 118 -10.58 -6.51 -15.18
N ARG A 119 -9.99 -5.52 -14.51
CA ARG A 119 -10.33 -4.09 -14.65
C ARG A 119 -9.50 -3.35 -15.69
N GLY A 120 -8.51 -4.00 -16.29
CA GLY A 120 -7.59 -3.37 -17.25
C GLY A 120 -6.53 -2.46 -16.60
N ILE A 121 -6.25 -2.62 -15.31
CA ILE A 121 -5.19 -1.89 -14.60
C ILE A 121 -3.84 -2.51 -14.98
N LYS A 122 -2.98 -1.75 -15.66
CA LYS A 122 -1.65 -2.20 -16.07
C LYS A 122 -0.72 -2.29 -14.86
N HIS A 123 0.06 -3.36 -14.81
CA HIS A 123 1.06 -3.63 -13.78
C HIS A 123 0.49 -3.62 -12.34
N ALA A 124 -0.73 -4.12 -12.14
CA ALA A 124 -1.37 -4.19 -10.81
C ALA A 124 -0.55 -4.94 -9.74
N TRP A 125 0.38 -5.81 -10.13
CA TRP A 125 1.31 -6.44 -9.19
C TRP A 125 2.19 -5.42 -8.43
N LEU A 126 2.42 -4.23 -8.98
CA LEU A 126 3.23 -3.18 -8.33
C LEU A 126 2.64 -2.70 -7.00
N PHE A 127 1.32 -2.81 -6.82
CA PHE A 127 0.69 -2.49 -5.54
C PHE A 127 1.18 -3.43 -4.42
N CYS A 128 1.58 -4.66 -4.75
CA CYS A 128 2.17 -5.59 -3.78
C CYS A 128 3.48 -5.05 -3.20
N GLY A 129 4.24 -4.29 -4.00
CA GLY A 129 5.48 -3.69 -3.52
C GLY A 129 5.26 -2.73 -2.35
N PHE A 130 4.13 -2.02 -2.30
CA PHE A 130 3.82 -1.10 -1.21
C PHE A 130 3.73 -1.78 0.16
N ILE A 131 3.47 -3.08 0.21
CA ILE A 131 3.56 -3.86 1.46
C ILE A 131 4.97 -3.79 2.05
N LEU A 132 6.00 -3.81 1.20
CA LEU A 132 7.40 -3.82 1.60
C LEU A 132 7.93 -2.41 1.91
N PHE A 133 7.56 -1.40 1.12
CA PHE A 133 8.16 -0.06 1.21
C PHE A 133 7.28 1.04 1.79
N ALA A 134 6.03 0.75 2.12
CA ALA A 134 5.16 1.74 2.77
C ALA A 134 4.44 1.14 3.98
N SER A 135 3.42 0.33 3.70
CA SER A 135 2.57 -0.34 4.68
C SER A 135 1.59 -1.23 3.91
N SER A 136 1.18 -2.36 4.50
CA SER A 136 0.11 -3.17 3.91
C SER A 136 -1.18 -2.38 3.73
N ALA A 137 -1.55 -1.54 4.71
CA ALA A 137 -2.75 -0.70 4.61
C ALA A 137 -2.64 0.32 3.47
N PHE A 138 -1.45 0.88 3.23
CA PHE A 138 -1.23 1.76 2.07
C PHE A 138 -1.36 1.02 0.75
N ALA A 139 -0.89 -0.22 0.66
CA ALA A 139 -1.05 -1.05 -0.55
C ALA A 139 -2.52 -1.23 -0.92
N TRP A 140 -3.35 -1.59 0.06
CA TRP A 140 -4.80 -1.68 -0.11
C TRP A 140 -5.42 -0.34 -0.52
N ALA A 141 -5.13 0.72 0.25
CA ALA A 141 -5.68 2.04 0.00
C ALA A 141 -5.34 2.57 -1.41
N ALA A 142 -4.08 2.46 -1.83
CA ALA A 142 -3.63 2.87 -3.15
C ALA A 142 -4.33 2.08 -4.27
N TYR A 143 -4.46 0.76 -4.11
CA TYR A 143 -5.16 -0.08 -5.08
C TYR A 143 -6.65 0.28 -5.17
N LEU A 144 -7.32 0.40 -4.02
CA LEU A 144 -8.75 0.72 -3.95
C LEU A 144 -9.05 2.11 -4.52
N ALA A 145 -8.19 3.11 -4.29
CA ALA A 145 -8.32 4.42 -4.93
C ALA A 145 -8.24 4.30 -6.46
N VAL A 146 -7.30 3.51 -7.00
CA VAL A 146 -7.18 3.29 -8.45
C VAL A 146 -8.40 2.55 -9.03
N VAL A 147 -8.93 1.57 -8.29
CA VAL A 147 -10.17 0.87 -8.67
C VAL A 147 -11.36 1.82 -8.69
N GLU A 148 -11.50 2.67 -7.67
CA GLU A 148 -12.56 3.69 -7.60
C GLU A 148 -12.45 4.66 -8.78
N ARG A 149 -11.24 5.11 -9.10
CA ARG A 149 -11.02 5.99 -10.25
C ARG A 149 -11.41 5.33 -11.57
N GLN A 150 -11.01 4.07 -11.77
CA GLN A 150 -11.34 3.29 -12.96
C GLN A 150 -12.86 3.07 -13.07
N HIS A 151 -13.50 2.73 -11.95
CA HIS A 151 -14.95 2.58 -11.89
C HIS A 151 -15.69 3.86 -12.26
N ARG A 152 -15.20 5.01 -11.76
CA ARG A 152 -15.79 6.32 -12.08
C ARG A 152 -15.68 6.67 -13.56
N HIS A 153 -14.54 6.40 -14.20
CA HIS A 153 -14.41 6.58 -15.65
C HIS A 153 -15.38 5.70 -16.44
N GLN A 154 -15.60 4.46 -16.01
CA GLN A 154 -16.56 3.56 -16.64
C GLN A 154 -18.00 4.07 -16.50
N GLN A 155 -18.39 4.57 -15.32
CA GLN A 155 -19.72 5.15 -15.10
C GLN A 155 -19.98 6.38 -15.98
N LEU A 156 -19.00 7.27 -16.09
CA LEU A 156 -19.12 8.50 -16.89
C LEU A 156 -19.05 8.23 -18.41
N GLY A 157 -18.39 7.14 -18.82
CA GLY A 157 -18.32 6.71 -20.21
C GLY A 157 -19.47 5.79 -20.63
N ALA A 158 -20.22 5.22 -19.69
CA ALA A 158 -21.38 4.40 -19.99
C ALA A 158 -22.55 5.27 -20.49
N PRO A 159 -23.30 4.85 -21.52
CA PRO A 159 -24.55 5.51 -21.88
C PRO A 159 -25.47 5.55 -20.66
N LEU A 160 -26.13 6.69 -20.43
CA LEU A 160 -27.17 6.82 -19.41
C LEU A 160 -28.29 5.82 -19.74
N GLN A 161 -28.29 4.64 -19.09
CA GLN A 161 -29.48 3.80 -19.05
C GLN A 161 -30.42 4.44 -18.04
N SER A 162 -31.50 5.02 -18.55
CA SER A 162 -32.64 5.45 -17.73
C SER A 162 -33.04 4.26 -16.86
N ALA A 163 -32.94 4.42 -15.53
CA ALA A 163 -33.52 3.47 -14.60
C ALA A 163 -35.03 3.42 -14.89
N VAL A 164 -35.51 2.23 -15.26
CA VAL A 164 -36.95 1.90 -15.33
C VAL A 164 -37.38 1.43 -13.95
#